data_AF-A0A7V8WG42-F1
#
_entry.id   AF-A0A7V8WG42-F1
#
_cell.length_a   1.000
_cell.length_b   1.000
_cell.length_c   1.000
_cell.angle_alpha   90.00
_cell.angle_beta   90.00
_cell.angle_gamma   90.00
#
_symmetry.space_group_name_H-M   'P 1'
#
loop_
_entity.id
_entity.type
_entity.pdbx_description
1 polymer ?
#
loop_
_entity_poly.entity_id
_entity_poly.type
_entity_poly.pdbx_seq_one_letter_code
_entity_poly.pdbx_strand_id
1 'polypeptide(L)'
;AYLTPPASTATTYFFGPRDEFHTEGQIRTDLAVNYLYRIPRAGGMQLFAQVQVLNIFDQSQLCACGSTVFGTGSAANAGGVNLQRIDTTVLTSGTTASRFATFNPFTTTPVRGVNWDYGPNFGTAVNRFAYTTPRTIRASFGVRF
;
A
#
# COMPACT_ATOMS: atom_id res chain seq x y z
N ALA A 1 -25.05 0.76 -10.12
CA ALA A 1 -25.47 0.79 -11.53
C ALA A 1 -26.42 1.96 -11.75
N TYR A 2 -26.25 2.65 -12.88
CA TYR A 2 -27.03 3.85 -13.21
C TYR A 2 -28.37 3.47 -13.83
N LEU A 3 -29.41 4.26 -13.57
CA LEU A 3 -30.71 4.17 -14.25
C LEU A 3 -30.59 4.51 -15.74
N THR A 4 -29.75 5.50 -16.06
CA THR A 4 -29.39 5.87 -17.42
C THR A 4 -27.87 5.96 -17.48
N PRO A 5 -27.17 4.99 -18.10
CA PRO A 5 -25.72 5.04 -18.21
C PRO A 5 -25.28 6.28 -19.02
N PRO A 6 -24.22 7.00 -18.60
CA PRO A 6 -23.58 8.02 -19.42
C PRO A 6 -23.16 7.45 -20.77
N ALA A 7 -23.15 8.29 -21.82
CA ALA A 7 -22.58 7.91 -23.11
C ALA A 7 -21.14 7.38 -22.93
N SER A 8 -20.75 6.40 -23.76
CA SER A 8 -19.50 5.63 -23.64
C SER A 8 -18.21 6.47 -23.71
N THR A 9 -18.31 7.76 -24.06
CA THR A 9 -17.27 8.78 -23.91
C THR A 9 -17.22 9.36 -22.48
N ALA A 10 -16.83 8.48 -21.54
CA ALA A 10 -16.06 8.72 -20.31
C ALA A 10 -16.32 10.00 -19.48
N THR A 11 -17.51 10.17 -18.92
CA THR A 11 -17.66 11.03 -17.72
C THR A 11 -17.23 10.22 -16.50
N THR A 12 -16.09 10.59 -15.88
CA THR A 12 -15.62 9.94 -14.64
C THR A 12 -16.43 10.46 -13.46
N TYR A 13 -17.10 9.55 -12.75
CA TYR A 13 -17.92 9.84 -11.59
C TYR A 13 -17.20 9.43 -10.30
N PHE A 14 -17.32 10.24 -9.24
CA PHE A 14 -16.69 9.99 -7.94
C PHE A 14 -17.76 9.94 -6.85
N PHE A 15 -17.67 8.95 -5.94
CA PHE A 15 -18.61 8.77 -4.83
C PHE A 15 -18.34 9.71 -3.64
N GLY A 16 -17.16 10.32 -3.58
CA GLY A 16 -16.73 11.23 -2.54
C GLY A 16 -15.72 12.26 -3.06
N PRO A 17 -15.27 13.20 -2.22
CA PRO A 17 -14.25 14.17 -2.58
C PRO A 17 -12.95 13.52 -3.07
N ARG A 18 -12.18 14.26 -3.87
CA ARG A 18 -10.81 13.83 -4.20
C ARG A 18 -9.98 13.87 -2.92
N ASP A 19 -9.09 12.89 -2.78
CA ASP A 19 -8.18 12.76 -1.63
C ASP A 19 -8.87 12.49 -0.28
N GLU A 20 -10.09 11.93 -0.30
CA GLU A 20 -10.80 11.55 0.93
C GLU A 20 -10.10 10.44 1.72
N PHE A 21 -9.38 9.53 1.03
CA PHE A 21 -8.72 8.38 1.66
C PHE A 21 -7.22 8.51 1.62
N HIS A 22 -6.63 8.53 2.80
CA HIS A 22 -5.20 8.62 3.02
C HIS A 22 -4.80 7.66 4.13
N THR A 23 -3.64 7.03 3.97
CA THR A 23 -3.01 6.27 5.06
C THR A 23 -2.24 7.22 5.97
N GLU A 24 -2.01 6.80 7.21
CA GLU A 24 -1.09 7.52 8.07
C GLU A 24 0.33 7.54 7.48
N GLY A 25 1.07 8.59 7.83
CA GLY A 25 2.48 8.69 7.50
C GLY A 25 3.30 7.63 8.26
N GLN A 26 4.38 7.16 7.63
CA GLN A 26 5.35 6.28 8.26
C GLN A 26 6.54 7.08 8.77
N ILE A 27 6.96 6.81 10.01
CA ILE A 27 8.29 7.18 10.51
C ILE A 27 9.08 5.88 10.72
N ARG A 28 10.34 5.85 10.28
CA ARG A 28 11.21 4.69 10.50
C ARG A 28 12.59 5.15 10.93
N THR A 29 13.09 4.54 11.99
CA THR A 29 14.46 4.74 12.46
C THR A 29 15.26 3.47 12.21
N ASP A 30 16.36 3.63 11.48
CA ASP A 30 17.29 2.55 11.13
C ASP A 30 18.66 2.86 11.73
N LEU A 31 19.37 1.82 12.20
CA LEU A 31 20.73 1.92 12.74
C LEU A 31 21.65 1.03 11.93
N ALA A 32 22.83 1.54 11.60
CA ALA A 32 23.91 0.77 11.00
C ALA A 32 25.20 0.99 11.79
N VAL A 33 25.85 -0.12 12.16
CA VAL A 33 27.15 -0.14 12.83
C VAL A 33 28.13 -0.89 11.93
N ASN A 34 29.29 -0.29 11.70
CA ASN A 34 30.37 -0.89 10.93
C ASN A 34 31.63 -0.90 11.79
N TYR A 35 32.30 -2.04 11.85
CA TYR A 35 33.54 -2.22 12.59
C TYR A 35 34.60 -2.83 11.67
N LEU A 36 35.80 -2.26 11.74
CA LEU A 36 36.97 -2.74 11.02
C LEU A 36 38.10 -2.96 12.00
N TYR A 37 38.70 -4.14 11.94
CA TYR A 37 39.83 -4.49 12.77
C TYR A 37 41.00 -4.95 11.91
N ARG A 38 42.10 -4.21 11.95
CA ARG A 38 43.33 -4.58 11.25
C ARG A 38 44.07 -5.63 12.06
N ILE A 39 44.34 -6.78 11.43
CA ILE A 39 45.03 -7.87 12.10
C ILE A 39 46.53 -7.51 12.19
N PRO A 40 47.11 -7.40 13.40
CA PRO A 40 48.53 -7.14 13.54
C PRO A 40 49.34 -8.28 12.90
N ARG A 41 50.43 -7.94 12.21
CA ARG A 41 51.36 -8.89 11.57
C ARG A 41 50.78 -9.74 10.42
N ALA A 42 49.58 -9.44 9.92
CA ALA A 42 48.94 -10.19 8.83
C ALA A 42 48.88 -9.42 7.49
N GLY A 43 49.95 -8.71 7.13
CA GLY A 43 50.15 -8.25 5.75
C GLY A 43 49.08 -7.34 5.12
N GLY A 44 48.30 -6.60 5.92
CA GLY A 44 47.23 -5.73 5.41
C GLY A 44 45.81 -6.28 5.57
N MET A 45 45.67 -7.55 5.99
CA MET A 45 44.38 -8.18 6.24
C MET A 45 43.57 -7.43 7.31
N GLN A 46 42.26 -7.29 7.07
CA GLN A 46 41.32 -6.66 7.98
C GLN A 46 40.08 -7.54 8.15
N LEU A 47 39.66 -7.72 9.40
CA LEU A 47 38.32 -8.21 9.71
C LEU A 47 37.33 -7.06 9.53
N PHE A 48 36.17 -7.35 8.98
CA PHE A 48 35.04 -6.44 8.97
C PHE A 48 33.83 -7.09 9.63
N ALA A 49 33.03 -6.27 10.29
CA ALA A 49 31.69 -6.62 10.73
C ALA A 49 30.77 -5.43 10.43
N GLN A 50 29.61 -5.72 9.86
CA GLN A 50 28.55 -4.77 9.61
C GLN A 50 27.26 -5.32 10.20
N VAL A 51 26.56 -4.50 10.97
CA VAL A 51 25.23 -4.82 11.50
C VAL A 51 24.28 -3.68 11.15
N GLN A 52 23.11 -4.02 10.64
CA GLN A 52 22.02 -3.09 10.38
C GLN A 52 20.79 -3.56 11.15
N VAL A 53 20.14 -2.64 11.86
CA VAL A 53 18.83 -2.84 12.48
C VAL A 53 17.88 -1.88 11.82
N LEU A 54 17.02 -2.41 10.95
CA LEU A 54 15.95 -1.64 10.33
C LEU A 54 14.74 -1.61 11.26
N ASN A 55 14.05 -0.47 11.31
CA ASN A 55 12.87 -0.27 12.13
C ASN A 55 13.11 -0.60 13.61
N ILE A 56 14.06 0.11 14.24
CA ILE A 56 14.48 -0.11 15.63
C ILE A 56 13.29 -0.08 16.59
N PHE A 57 12.31 0.79 16.33
CA PHE A 57 11.12 0.97 17.16
C PHE A 57 9.95 0.05 16.79
N ASP A 58 10.14 -0.86 15.83
CA ASP A 58 9.11 -1.80 15.34
C ASP A 58 7.76 -1.15 15.02
N GLN A 59 7.81 0.01 14.38
CA GLN A 59 6.61 0.70 13.94
C GLN A 59 5.98 -0.04 12.75
N SER A 60 4.69 -0.34 12.86
CA SER A 60 3.89 -0.90 11.77
C SER A 60 2.78 0.06 11.41
N GLN A 61 2.78 0.52 10.16
CA GLN A 61 1.71 1.34 9.60
C GLN A 61 1.17 0.66 8.37
N LEU A 62 -0.10 0.90 8.08
CA LEU A 62 -0.65 0.58 6.78
C LEU A 62 0.03 1.50 5.77
N CYS A 63 0.82 0.91 4.89
CA CYS A 63 1.47 1.60 3.80
C CYS A 63 1.10 0.84 2.52
N ALA A 64 0.63 1.52 1.49
CA ALA A 64 0.62 0.91 0.15
C ALA A 64 2.06 0.81 -0.42
N CYS A 65 3.08 0.73 0.44
CA CYS A 65 4.47 1.05 0.14
C CYS A 65 5.23 -0.11 -0.50
N GLY A 66 5.97 0.17 -1.57
CA GLY A 66 6.75 -0.83 -2.32
C GLY A 66 6.25 -1.11 -3.73
N SER A 67 5.65 -0.12 -4.41
CA SER A 67 5.32 -0.24 -5.84
C SER A 67 5.99 0.85 -6.66
N THR A 68 6.89 0.44 -7.54
CA THR A 68 7.31 1.22 -8.73
C THR A 68 6.81 0.59 -10.03
N VAL A 69 5.93 -0.41 -9.99
CA VAL A 69 5.55 -1.15 -11.21
C VAL A 69 4.04 -1.38 -11.38
N PHE A 70 3.22 -1.39 -10.32
CA PHE A 70 1.76 -1.56 -10.47
C PHE A 70 1.01 -0.71 -9.44
N GLY A 71 0.24 0.28 -9.91
CA GLY A 71 -0.22 1.45 -9.17
C GLY A 71 -0.82 1.20 -7.78
N THR A 72 -0.51 2.11 -6.86
CA THR A 72 -1.22 2.32 -5.61
C THR A 72 -2.53 3.05 -5.91
N GLY A 73 -3.65 2.33 -5.83
CA GLY A 73 -4.99 2.88 -6.03
C GLY A 73 -5.86 1.92 -6.84
N SER A 74 -7.16 1.90 -6.53
CA SER A 74 -8.20 1.10 -7.20
C SER A 74 -7.95 0.97 -8.71
N ALA A 75 -7.58 -0.24 -9.12
CA ALA A 75 -7.10 -0.53 -10.46
C ALA A 75 -8.19 -0.32 -11.53
N ALA A 76 -7.96 0.64 -12.42
CA ALA A 76 -8.53 0.63 -13.77
C ALA A 76 -7.46 0.67 -14.88
N ASN A 77 -6.17 0.94 -14.57
CA ASN A 77 -5.12 1.13 -15.59
C ASN A 77 -3.79 0.40 -15.32
N ALA A 78 -3.72 -0.56 -14.40
CA ALA A 78 -2.53 -1.40 -14.23
C ALA A 78 -2.72 -2.71 -15.02
N GLY A 79 -1.98 -2.87 -16.12
CA GLY A 79 -2.10 -3.98 -17.08
C GLY A 79 -1.95 -5.40 -16.49
N GLY A 80 -3.01 -5.91 -15.87
CA GLY A 80 -3.20 -7.33 -15.54
C GLY A 80 -2.64 -7.82 -14.20
N VAL A 81 -1.77 -7.06 -13.51
CA VAL A 81 -1.22 -7.47 -12.20
C VAL A 81 -1.67 -6.48 -11.13
N ASN A 82 -2.83 -6.75 -10.53
CA ASN A 82 -3.35 -5.99 -9.39
C ASN A 82 -2.82 -6.60 -8.08
N LEU A 83 -1.68 -6.11 -7.60
CA LEU A 83 -1.23 -6.38 -6.24
C LEU A 83 -1.96 -5.41 -5.28
N GLN A 84 -3.28 -5.56 -5.16
CA GLN A 84 -4.08 -4.78 -4.21
C GLN A 84 -3.59 -5.10 -2.80
N ARG A 85 -3.08 -4.08 -2.11
CA ARG A 85 -2.55 -4.19 -0.74
C ARG A 85 -3.57 -3.74 0.29
N ILE A 86 -4.30 -2.68 -0.03
CA ILE A 86 -5.37 -2.14 0.80
C ILE A 86 -6.68 -2.40 0.08
N ASP A 87 -7.69 -2.87 0.80
CA ASP A 87 -9.01 -3.09 0.22
C ASP A 87 -9.66 -1.74 -0.09
N THR A 88 -9.95 -1.51 -1.36
CA THR A 88 -10.61 -0.28 -1.85
C THR A 88 -11.99 -0.59 -2.44
N THR A 89 -12.62 -1.69 -2.02
CA THR A 89 -13.88 -2.17 -2.61
C THR A 89 -15.03 -1.22 -2.33
N VAL A 90 -15.65 -0.73 -3.39
CA VAL A 90 -16.93 -0.01 -3.33
C VAL A 90 -18.02 -0.91 -3.93
N LEU A 91 -18.97 -1.29 -3.09
CA LEU A 91 -20.12 -2.08 -3.48
C LEU A 91 -21.18 -1.17 -4.08
N THR A 92 -21.78 -1.61 -5.18
CA THR A 92 -22.87 -0.88 -5.86
C THR A 92 -23.93 -1.86 -6.31
N SER A 93 -25.04 -1.38 -6.88
CA SER A 93 -26.02 -2.28 -7.51
C SER A 93 -25.47 -3.05 -8.73
N GLY A 94 -24.29 -2.69 -9.25
CA GLY A 94 -23.62 -3.49 -10.28
C GLY A 94 -22.94 -4.76 -9.73
N THR A 95 -22.51 -4.74 -8.47
CA THR A 95 -21.85 -5.88 -7.81
C THR A 95 -22.80 -6.63 -6.87
N THR A 96 -23.82 -5.95 -6.33
CA THR A 96 -24.77 -6.49 -5.35
C THR A 96 -26.16 -5.91 -5.58
N ALA A 97 -26.79 -6.31 -6.68
CA ALA A 97 -28.04 -5.71 -7.17
C ALA A 97 -29.21 -5.77 -6.16
N SER A 98 -29.30 -6.81 -5.33
CA SER A 98 -30.37 -6.96 -4.34
C SER A 98 -30.24 -6.03 -3.13
N ARG A 99 -29.05 -5.46 -2.88
CA ARG A 99 -28.77 -4.61 -1.71
C ARG A 99 -28.88 -3.13 -1.99
N PHE A 100 -28.62 -2.70 -3.23
CA PHE A 100 -28.46 -1.28 -3.55
C PHE A 100 -29.42 -0.84 -4.65
N ALA A 101 -30.02 0.33 -4.47
CA ALA A 101 -30.85 0.97 -5.48
C ALA A 101 -30.00 1.61 -6.58
N THR A 102 -30.50 1.57 -7.82
CA THR A 102 -29.94 2.35 -8.94
C THR A 102 -30.28 3.84 -8.77
N PHE A 103 -29.51 4.72 -9.41
CA PHE A 103 -29.73 6.17 -9.36
C PHE A 103 -29.34 6.84 -10.69
N ASN A 104 -29.77 8.09 -10.90
CA ASN A 104 -29.36 8.90 -12.04
C ASN A 104 -28.23 9.86 -11.61
N PRO A 105 -27.00 9.69 -12.09
CA PRO A 105 -25.86 10.47 -11.62
C PRO A 105 -25.89 11.94 -12.07
N PHE A 106 -26.77 12.32 -13.02
CA PHE A 106 -26.90 13.69 -13.52
C PHE A 106 -27.89 14.53 -12.73
N THR A 107 -28.80 13.90 -11.99
CA THR A 107 -29.89 14.60 -11.27
C THR A 107 -29.91 14.29 -9.78
N THR A 108 -29.22 13.23 -9.34
CA THR A 108 -29.24 12.78 -7.95
C THR A 108 -27.83 12.47 -7.46
N THR A 109 -27.49 12.99 -6.29
CA THR A 109 -26.31 12.57 -5.56
C THR A 109 -26.61 11.22 -4.88
N PRO A 110 -25.81 10.17 -5.13
CA PRO A 110 -26.03 8.87 -4.55
C PRO A 110 -25.76 8.88 -3.06
N VAL A 111 -26.61 8.17 -2.33
CA VAL A 111 -26.53 8.09 -0.87
C VAL A 111 -25.84 6.80 -0.47
N ARG A 112 -24.80 6.91 0.38
CA ARG A 112 -24.13 5.75 0.97
C ARG A 112 -25.12 4.94 1.81
N GLY A 113 -25.05 3.60 1.72
CA GLY A 113 -25.99 2.66 2.32
C GLY A 113 -27.23 2.39 1.47
N VAL A 114 -27.58 3.26 0.52
CA VAL A 114 -28.73 3.10 -0.39
C VAL A 114 -28.29 2.72 -1.80
N ASN A 115 -27.37 3.49 -2.37
CA ASN A 115 -26.92 3.31 -3.76
C ASN A 115 -25.56 2.61 -3.86
N TRP A 116 -24.74 2.76 -2.83
CA TRP A 116 -23.40 2.18 -2.72
C TRP A 116 -22.98 2.08 -1.26
N ASP A 117 -21.97 1.27 -0.95
CA ASP A 117 -21.33 1.24 0.36
C ASP A 117 -19.90 0.73 0.23
N TYR A 118 -19.10 0.89 1.28
CA TYR A 118 -17.80 0.25 1.36
C TYR A 118 -17.93 -1.27 1.52
N GLY A 119 -16.97 -2.00 0.98
CA GLY A 119 -16.77 -3.40 1.33
C GLY A 119 -16.47 -3.55 2.83
N PRO A 120 -16.75 -4.71 3.43
CA PRO A 120 -16.57 -4.93 4.87
C PRO A 120 -15.13 -4.74 5.34
N ASN A 121 -14.16 -4.92 4.44
CA ASN A 121 -12.73 -4.79 4.73
C ASN A 121 -12.13 -3.48 4.19
N PHE A 122 -12.93 -2.54 3.67
CA PHE A 122 -12.42 -1.32 3.06
C PHE A 122 -11.46 -0.56 3.99
N GLY A 123 -10.35 -0.09 3.44
CA GLY A 123 -9.29 0.59 4.19
C GLY A 123 -8.39 -0.35 5.00
N THR A 124 -8.61 -1.67 4.95
CA THR A 124 -7.78 -2.64 5.67
C THR A 124 -6.78 -3.34 4.75
N ALA A 125 -5.76 -3.97 5.34
CA ALA A 125 -4.78 -4.74 4.62
C ALA A 125 -5.37 -6.03 4.02
N VAL A 126 -5.16 -6.24 2.72
CA VAL A 126 -5.48 -7.49 2.02
C VAL A 126 -4.40 -8.56 2.28
N ASN A 127 -3.16 -8.15 2.54
CA ASN A 127 -2.04 -9.04 2.83
C ASN A 127 -0.90 -8.30 3.55
N ARG A 128 0.14 -9.04 3.97
CA ARG A 128 1.29 -8.49 4.70
C ARG A 128 2.07 -7.40 3.97
N PHE A 129 1.99 -7.31 2.65
CA PHE A 129 2.70 -6.28 1.86
C PHE A 129 2.04 -4.90 1.95
N ALA A 130 0.89 -4.79 2.62
CA ALA A 130 0.24 -3.54 2.99
C ALA A 130 0.83 -2.88 4.22
N TYR A 131 1.82 -3.51 4.85
CA TYR A 131 2.47 -2.98 6.04
C TYR A 131 3.90 -2.60 5.76
N THR A 132 4.39 -1.66 6.56
CA THR A 132 5.77 -1.24 6.59
C THR A 132 6.69 -2.42 6.96
N THR A 133 7.97 -2.31 6.56
CA THR A 133 8.94 -3.37 6.85
C THR A 133 9.05 -3.62 8.35
N PRO A 134 8.89 -4.88 8.82
CA PRO A 134 9.05 -5.20 10.24
C PRO A 134 10.51 -5.01 10.68
N ARG A 135 10.75 -4.99 11.99
CA ARG A 135 12.11 -4.95 12.53
C ARG A 135 12.97 -6.06 11.88
N THR A 136 14.06 -5.64 11.23
CA THR A 136 14.93 -6.55 10.48
C THR A 136 16.37 -6.35 10.90
N ILE A 137 17.02 -7.42 11.34
CA ILE A 137 18.45 -7.42 11.65
C ILE A 137 19.20 -8.05 10.48
N ARG A 138 20.22 -7.34 9.98
CA ARG A 138 21.13 -7.82 8.94
C ARG A 138 22.55 -7.76 9.49
N ALA A 139 23.30 -8.85 9.34
CA ALA A 139 24.69 -8.92 9.75
C ALA A 139 25.55 -9.47 8.62
N SER A 140 26.73 -8.90 8.45
CA SER A 140 27.77 -9.37 7.54
C SER A 140 29.12 -9.29 8.24
N PHE A 141 29.98 -10.28 8.02
CA PHE A 141 31.31 -10.31 8.57
C PHE A 141 32.25 -11.06 7.62
N GLY A 142 33.54 -10.73 7.67
CA GLY A 142 34.52 -11.42 6.84
C GLY A 142 35.90 -10.80 6.92
N VAL A 143 36.75 -11.21 5.98
CA VAL A 143 38.12 -10.74 5.83
C VAL A 143 38.25 -10.01 4.50
N ARG A 144 38.96 -8.89 4.48
CA ARG A 144 39.41 -8.22 3.24
C ARG A 144 40.93 -8.08 3.22
N PHE A 145 41.52 -8.13 2.02
CA PHE A 145 42.95 -8.07 1.75
C PHE A 145 43.26 -7.04 0.67
#